data_AF-A0A8C1XCC0-F1
#
_entry.id   AF-A0A8C1XCC0-F1
#
_cell.length_a   1.000
_cell.length_b   1.000
_cell.length_c   1.000
_cell.angle_alpha   90.00
_cell.angle_beta   90.00
_cell.angle_gamma   90.00
#
_symmetry.space_group_name_H-M   'P 1'
#
loop_
_entity.id
_entity.type
_entity.pdbx_description
1 polymer ?
#
loop_
_entity_poly.entity_id
_entity_poly.type
_entity_poly.pdbx_seq_one_letter_code
_entity_poly.pdbx_strand_id
1 'polypeptide(L)'
;MTNLGGRLANVLIDSGASCSCTNIPLPLTNKTIQIKGIGDTLMIATQTQPIQLDLGAVVLEEPFWYLPDNSEGTVLGMDIMQKHGFVIHCFEKQIELRTSKTVKKSLPKNRANIMSISTTDPIQQMINKHNDIWATHEHDCGLIDYVVCLEGEPPPPQKQYRIKPEAESAVHEIVKQLEIRGIVRRCSSTTNSPCLPVPKSNGKWRLCIDYQRLNKVLPKATPIVANPSTLLSQISTNASWFTVLDIKNGFWSIKVRREDQWKLAFTMNQIQYTWERMPQGLHNSPAIFHRALEDALNPLTGTGNVIHYVDDILVATEGSFDDHLQLVDEVLLTLGKAGFKLNKEKA
;
A
#
# COMPACT_ATOMS: atom_id res chain seq x y z
N MET A 1 -1.48 -15.55 -30.24
CA MET A 1 -1.14 -15.59 -31.68
C MET A 1 -2.28 -14.99 -32.48
N THR A 2 -1.93 -14.00 -33.28
CA THR A 2 -2.77 -13.09 -34.07
C THR A 2 -2.26 -13.18 -35.51
N ASN A 3 -3.10 -13.01 -36.53
CA ASN A 3 -2.63 -13.02 -37.92
C ASN A 3 -2.13 -11.63 -38.33
N LEU A 4 -0.86 -11.54 -38.75
CA LEU A 4 -0.23 -10.35 -39.31
C LEU A 4 0.21 -10.67 -40.75
N GLY A 5 -0.49 -10.12 -41.74
CA GLY A 5 -0.13 -10.28 -43.15
C GLY A 5 -0.13 -11.71 -43.66
N GLY A 6 -1.03 -12.56 -43.14
CA GLY A 6 -1.13 -13.97 -43.49
C GLY A 6 -0.22 -14.89 -42.65
N ARG A 7 0.53 -14.35 -41.67
CA ARG A 7 1.40 -15.13 -40.79
C ARG A 7 0.92 -15.06 -39.34
N LEU A 8 0.97 -16.18 -38.64
CA LEU A 8 0.71 -16.20 -37.20
C LEU A 8 1.88 -15.54 -36.47
N ALA A 9 1.58 -14.48 -35.74
CA ALA A 9 2.53 -13.69 -34.98
C ALA A 9 2.07 -13.53 -33.52
N ASN A 10 3.03 -13.41 -32.61
CA ASN A 10 2.77 -12.86 -31.29
C ASN A 10 2.93 -11.34 -31.39
N VAL A 11 1.84 -10.63 -31.10
CA VAL A 11 1.80 -9.18 -31.15
C VAL A 11 1.74 -8.68 -29.70
N LEU A 12 2.81 -8.03 -29.27
CA LEU A 12 2.91 -7.38 -27.97
C LEU A 12 2.35 -5.96 -28.07
N ILE A 13 1.75 -5.48 -26.99
CA ILE A 13 1.29 -4.09 -26.89
C ILE A 13 2.25 -3.37 -25.95
N ASP A 14 2.84 -2.28 -26.43
CA ASP A 14 3.79 -1.48 -25.67
C ASP A 14 3.40 0.00 -25.69
N SER A 15 2.94 0.51 -24.55
CA SER A 15 2.58 1.92 -24.39
C SER A 15 3.80 2.85 -24.30
N GLY A 16 5.00 2.31 -24.11
CA GLY A 16 6.26 3.06 -24.14
C GLY A 16 6.85 3.21 -25.55
N ALA A 17 6.45 2.34 -26.49
CA ALA A 17 6.90 2.43 -27.88
C ALA A 17 6.18 3.55 -28.62
N SER A 18 6.95 4.48 -29.19
CA SER A 18 6.40 5.57 -30.01
C SER A 18 5.92 5.12 -31.40
N CYS A 19 6.42 3.97 -31.87
CA CYS A 19 6.09 3.41 -33.18
C CYS A 19 5.91 1.89 -33.12
N SER A 20 5.12 1.36 -34.06
CA SER A 20 4.85 -0.08 -34.17
C SER A 20 5.88 -0.75 -35.08
N CYS A 21 6.45 -1.87 -34.64
CA CYS A 21 7.52 -2.56 -35.36
C CYS A 21 7.32 -4.08 -35.45
N THR A 22 8.01 -4.71 -36.39
CA THR A 22 7.94 -6.15 -36.61
C THR A 22 9.26 -6.71 -37.12
N ASN A 23 9.63 -7.90 -36.66
CA ASN A 23 10.74 -8.68 -37.22
C ASN A 23 10.31 -9.63 -38.34
N ILE A 24 9.03 -9.62 -38.72
CA ILE A 24 8.51 -10.50 -39.76
C ILE A 24 8.84 -9.90 -41.13
N PRO A 25 9.54 -10.63 -42.01
CA PRO A 25 9.89 -10.12 -43.34
C PRO A 25 8.64 -10.09 -44.22
N LEU A 26 8.10 -8.89 -44.39
CA LEU A 26 6.89 -8.56 -45.17
C LEU A 26 7.27 -7.54 -46.27
N PRO A 27 6.44 -7.33 -47.30
CA PRO A 27 6.74 -6.40 -48.38
C PRO A 27 7.09 -5.00 -47.86
N LEU A 28 8.26 -4.49 -48.23
CA LEU A 28 8.80 -3.21 -47.76
C LEU A 28 8.55 -2.08 -48.77
N THR A 29 8.51 -0.87 -48.25
CA THR A 29 8.56 0.38 -49.03
C THR A 29 9.98 0.96 -49.02
N ASN A 30 10.18 2.10 -49.67
CA ASN A 30 11.46 2.82 -49.66
C ASN A 30 11.61 3.79 -48.47
N LYS A 31 10.64 3.83 -47.54
CA LYS A 31 10.68 4.74 -46.39
C LYS A 31 11.48 4.12 -45.25
N THR A 32 12.40 4.88 -44.69
CA THR A 32 13.21 4.46 -43.54
C THR A 32 13.15 5.49 -42.42
N ILE A 33 13.34 5.03 -41.18
CA ILE A 33 13.53 5.88 -40.00
C ILE A 33 14.66 5.35 -39.13
N GLN A 34 15.18 6.21 -38.26
CA GLN A 34 16.04 5.80 -37.16
C GLN A 34 15.18 5.55 -35.92
N ILE A 35 15.28 4.36 -35.35
CA ILE A 35 14.64 3.98 -34.10
C ILE A 35 15.73 3.90 -33.04
N LYS A 36 15.50 4.59 -31.92
CA LYS A 36 16.37 4.56 -30.75
C LYS A 36 15.81 3.56 -29.75
N GLY A 37 16.58 2.50 -29.45
CA GLY A 37 16.24 1.52 -28.42
C GLY A 37 16.56 2.01 -27.00
N ILE A 38 16.17 1.21 -25.99
CA ILE A 38 16.38 1.52 -24.56
C ILE A 38 17.87 1.68 -24.20
N GLY A 39 18.77 0.97 -24.87
CA GLY A 39 20.22 1.09 -24.69
C GLY A 39 20.88 2.18 -25.54
N ASP A 40 20.15 3.22 -25.95
CA ASP A 40 20.61 4.30 -26.84
C ASP A 40 21.14 3.85 -28.22
N THR A 41 20.96 2.57 -28.55
CA THR A 41 21.37 2.01 -29.84
C THR A 41 20.43 2.48 -30.93
N LEU A 42 20.99 3.07 -31.98
CA LEU A 42 20.26 3.52 -33.16
C LEU A 42 20.20 2.38 -34.19
N MET A 43 18.99 2.06 -34.61
CA MET A 43 18.70 1.08 -35.65
C MET A 43 17.97 1.75 -36.80
N ILE A 44 18.24 1.34 -38.04
CA ILE A 44 17.50 1.80 -39.21
C ILE A 44 16.37 0.80 -39.46
N ALA A 45 15.13 1.29 -39.43
CA ALA A 45 13.97 0.49 -39.76
C ALA A 45 13.40 0.92 -41.11
N THR A 46 12.88 -0.04 -41.86
CA THR A 46 12.22 0.20 -43.16
C THR A 46 10.72 -0.03 -43.02
N GLN A 47 9.90 0.87 -43.55
CA GLN A 47 8.45 0.76 -43.43
C GLN A 47 7.93 -0.36 -44.33
N THR A 48 7.07 -1.22 -43.81
CA THR A 48 6.33 -2.19 -44.61
C THR A 48 5.26 -1.48 -45.45
N GLN A 49 4.76 -2.15 -46.49
CA GLN A 49 3.43 -1.82 -47.03
C GLN A 49 2.37 -1.99 -45.91
N PRO A 50 1.17 -1.39 -46.03
CA PRO A 50 0.08 -1.64 -45.10
C PRO A 50 -0.19 -3.15 -44.99
N ILE A 51 -0.23 -3.66 -43.76
CA ILE A 51 -0.43 -5.07 -43.46
C ILE A 51 -1.72 -5.23 -42.67
N GLN A 52 -2.47 -6.29 -42.97
CA GLN A 52 -3.62 -6.68 -42.17
C GLN A 52 -3.19 -7.28 -40.83
N LEU A 53 -3.63 -6.67 -39.74
CA LEU A 53 -3.52 -7.14 -38.36
C LEU A 53 -4.91 -7.59 -37.89
N ASP A 54 -5.12 -8.89 -37.78
CA ASP A 54 -6.40 -9.47 -37.36
C ASP A 54 -6.44 -9.72 -35.84
N LEU A 55 -7.06 -8.81 -35.10
CA LEU A 55 -7.26 -8.91 -33.65
C LEU A 55 -8.47 -9.78 -33.26
N GLY A 56 -9.08 -10.48 -34.23
CA GLY A 56 -10.18 -11.43 -34.11
C GLY A 56 -11.54 -10.82 -34.43
N ALA A 57 -11.92 -9.75 -33.73
CA ALA A 57 -13.20 -9.06 -33.95
C ALA A 57 -13.04 -7.78 -34.79
N VAL A 58 -11.79 -7.34 -34.99
CA VAL A 58 -11.41 -6.16 -35.75
C VAL A 58 -10.16 -6.51 -36.54
N VAL A 59 -10.16 -6.14 -37.82
CA VAL A 59 -8.98 -6.21 -38.68
C VAL A 59 -8.52 -4.78 -38.95
N LEU A 60 -7.27 -4.48 -38.61
CA LEU A 60 -6.64 -3.20 -38.89
C LEU A 60 -5.71 -3.34 -40.10
N GLU A 61 -5.56 -2.30 -40.90
CA GLU A 61 -4.64 -2.28 -42.03
C GLU A 61 -3.63 -1.15 -41.84
N GLU A 62 -2.45 -1.50 -41.37
CA GLU A 62 -1.45 -0.52 -40.92
C GLU A 62 -0.04 -0.92 -41.34
N PRO A 63 0.83 0.04 -41.69
CA PRO A 63 2.24 -0.22 -41.89
C PRO A 63 2.96 -0.40 -40.54
N PHE A 64 3.98 -1.26 -40.53
CA PHE A 64 4.89 -1.47 -39.40
C PHE A 64 6.31 -1.08 -39.80
N TRP A 65 7.16 -0.79 -38.82
CA TRP A 65 8.59 -0.64 -39.03
C TRP A 65 9.30 -1.98 -38.95
N TYR A 66 9.87 -2.43 -40.05
CA TYR A 66 10.61 -3.68 -40.11
C TYR A 66 11.98 -3.53 -39.44
N LEU A 67 12.19 -4.35 -38.40
CA LEU A 67 13.42 -4.46 -37.62
C LEU A 67 13.81 -5.94 -37.53
N PRO A 68 14.74 -6.42 -38.35
CA PRO A 68 15.11 -7.85 -38.39
C PRO A 68 15.69 -8.34 -37.05
N ASP A 69 16.43 -7.48 -36.35
CA ASP A 69 17.12 -7.82 -35.10
C ASP A 69 16.24 -7.61 -33.85
N ASN A 70 14.93 -7.38 -34.00
CA ASN A 70 14.05 -7.21 -32.85
C ASN A 70 13.76 -8.58 -32.18
N SER A 71 14.39 -8.82 -31.03
CA SER A 71 14.22 -10.05 -30.24
C SER A 71 12.81 -10.21 -29.65
N GLU A 72 12.09 -9.10 -29.44
CA GLU A 72 10.75 -9.09 -28.84
C GLU A 72 9.63 -9.45 -29.83
N GLY A 73 9.93 -9.57 -31.13
CA GLY A 73 8.95 -9.94 -32.15
C GLY A 73 8.19 -8.76 -32.76
N THR A 74 6.86 -8.85 -32.81
CA THR A 74 6.00 -7.76 -33.30
C THR A 74 5.48 -6.95 -32.12
N VAL A 75 5.69 -5.62 -32.18
CA VAL A 75 5.24 -4.67 -31.17
C VAL A 75 4.23 -3.70 -31.78
N LEU A 76 3.09 -3.54 -31.09
CA LEU A 76 2.08 -2.54 -31.36
C LEU A 76 2.33 -1.35 -30.42
N GLY A 77 2.78 -0.24 -31.00
CA GLY A 77 3.13 1.00 -30.31
C GLY A 77 2.03 2.06 -30.32
N MET A 78 2.35 3.23 -29.78
CA MET A 78 1.43 4.35 -29.58
C MET A 78 0.92 4.96 -30.88
N ASP A 79 1.67 4.87 -31.97
CA ASP A 79 1.25 5.33 -33.30
C ASP A 79 -0.06 4.68 -33.78
N ILE A 80 -0.14 3.35 -33.74
CA ILE A 80 -1.34 2.61 -34.15
C ILE A 80 -2.39 2.65 -33.03
N MET A 81 -1.97 2.57 -31.77
CA MET A 81 -2.91 2.57 -30.64
C MET A 81 -3.70 3.87 -30.51
N GLN A 82 -3.04 5.03 -30.64
CA GLN A 82 -3.72 6.33 -30.59
C GLN A 82 -4.62 6.52 -31.81
N LYS A 83 -4.14 6.13 -33.00
CA LYS A 83 -4.90 6.24 -34.25
C LYS A 83 -6.24 5.51 -34.18
N HIS A 84 -6.28 4.34 -33.54
CA HIS A 84 -7.49 3.50 -33.47
C HIS A 84 -8.21 3.54 -32.12
N GLY A 85 -7.79 4.43 -31.20
CA GLY A 85 -8.49 4.65 -29.93
C GLY A 85 -8.45 3.46 -28.98
N PHE A 86 -7.29 2.81 -28.83
CA PHE A 86 -7.09 1.75 -27.84
C PHE A 86 -7.19 2.31 -26.41
N VAL A 87 -7.88 1.58 -25.53
CA VAL A 87 -7.97 1.85 -24.10
C VAL A 87 -7.61 0.58 -23.34
N ILE A 88 -6.61 0.69 -22.47
CA ILE A 88 -6.11 -0.42 -21.67
C ILE A 88 -6.71 -0.30 -20.27
N HIS A 89 -7.56 -1.25 -19.89
CA HIS A 89 -8.22 -1.34 -18.59
C HIS A 89 -7.41 -2.30 -17.70
N CYS A 90 -6.47 -1.74 -16.92
CA CYS A 90 -5.50 -2.51 -16.15
C CYS A 90 -6.15 -3.35 -15.04
N PHE A 91 -7.21 -2.84 -14.39
CA PHE A 91 -7.87 -3.52 -13.28
C PHE A 91 -8.70 -4.71 -13.76
N GLU A 92 -9.48 -4.50 -14.82
CA GLU A 92 -10.34 -5.50 -15.46
C GLU A 92 -9.54 -6.49 -16.32
N LYS A 93 -8.26 -6.18 -16.59
CA LYS A 93 -7.38 -6.91 -17.52
C LYS A 93 -8.03 -7.00 -18.91
N GLN A 94 -8.50 -5.87 -19.42
CA GLN A 94 -9.19 -5.79 -20.71
C GLN A 94 -8.56 -4.73 -21.61
N ILE A 95 -8.70 -4.94 -22.92
CA ILE A 95 -8.38 -3.94 -23.92
C ILE A 95 -9.69 -3.63 -24.66
N GLU A 96 -10.00 -2.34 -24.73
CA GLU A 96 -11.14 -1.80 -25.45
C GLU A 96 -10.64 -1.04 -26.68
N LEU A 97 -11.27 -1.28 -27.83
CA LEU A 97 -11.04 -0.50 -29.03
C LEU A 97 -12.22 0.43 -29.27
N ARG A 98 -11.99 1.74 -29.18
CA ARG A 98 -13.01 2.77 -29.45
C ARG A 98 -13.09 3.10 -30.93
N THR A 99 -13.55 2.14 -31.73
CA THR A 99 -14.01 2.42 -33.11
C THR A 99 -15.52 2.67 -33.10
N SER A 100 -16.11 2.98 -34.26
CA SER A 100 -17.56 3.16 -34.44
C SER A 100 -18.40 1.93 -34.02
N LYS A 101 -17.77 0.78 -33.75
CA LYS A 101 -18.30 -0.34 -32.99
C LYS A 101 -17.39 -0.62 -31.79
N THR A 102 -17.89 -0.43 -30.57
CA THR A 102 -17.14 -0.79 -29.36
C THR A 102 -16.97 -2.30 -29.29
N VAL A 103 -15.73 -2.78 -29.38
CA VAL A 103 -15.39 -4.19 -29.18
C VAL A 103 -14.65 -4.33 -27.86
N LYS A 104 -15.25 -5.09 -26.93
CA LYS A 104 -14.62 -5.48 -25.66
C LYS A 104 -14.13 -6.91 -25.77
N LYS A 105 -12.83 -7.13 -25.58
CA LYS A 105 -12.27 -8.49 -25.54
C LYS A 105 -11.86 -8.80 -24.10
N SER A 106 -12.64 -9.66 -23.44
CA SER A 106 -12.28 -10.23 -22.15
C SER A 106 -11.26 -11.34 -22.33
N LEU A 107 -10.22 -11.36 -21.50
CA LEU A 107 -9.27 -12.49 -21.46
C LEU A 107 -10.00 -13.76 -21.00
N PRO A 108 -9.90 -14.88 -21.74
CA PRO A 108 -10.51 -16.15 -21.30
C PRO A 108 -9.86 -16.65 -20.01
N LYS A 109 -10.68 -17.11 -19.05
CA LYS A 109 -10.28 -17.49 -17.68
C LYS A 109 -9.22 -18.62 -17.58
N ASN A 110 -8.91 -19.33 -18.67
CA ASN A 110 -8.08 -20.56 -18.68
C ASN A 110 -6.84 -20.50 -19.61
N ARG A 111 -6.34 -19.32 -20.00
CA ARG A 111 -5.04 -19.19 -20.70
C ARG A 111 -4.24 -18.02 -20.13
N ALA A 112 -3.01 -18.28 -19.67
CA ALA A 112 -2.03 -17.25 -19.35
C ALA A 112 -1.25 -16.91 -20.63
N ASN A 113 -1.30 -15.65 -21.08
CA ASN A 113 -0.35 -15.15 -22.06
C ASN A 113 0.82 -14.52 -21.31
N ILE A 114 2.03 -14.94 -21.67
CA ILE A 114 3.28 -14.31 -21.25
C ILE A 114 3.33 -12.96 -21.96
N MET A 115 2.87 -11.91 -21.28
CA MET A 115 3.47 -10.58 -21.42
C MET A 115 4.97 -10.77 -21.18
N SER A 116 5.82 -10.00 -21.86
CA SER A 116 7.28 -9.98 -21.68
C SER A 116 7.71 -10.33 -20.24
N ILE A 117 8.89 -10.94 -20.08
CA ILE A 117 9.54 -11.02 -18.77
C ILE A 117 9.73 -9.58 -18.29
N SER A 118 8.71 -9.03 -17.64
CA SER A 118 8.89 -8.23 -16.46
C SER A 118 9.64 -9.19 -15.57
N THR A 119 10.93 -8.93 -15.40
CA THR A 119 11.49 -9.01 -14.05
C THR A 119 10.51 -8.20 -13.20
N THR A 120 9.49 -8.88 -12.70
CA THR A 120 8.62 -8.34 -11.66
C THR A 120 9.60 -7.92 -10.61
N ASP A 121 9.67 -6.60 -10.40
CA ASP A 121 10.47 -6.01 -9.36
C ASP A 121 10.35 -6.90 -8.11
N PRO A 122 11.45 -7.49 -7.62
CA PRO A 122 11.41 -8.37 -6.45
C PRO A 122 10.65 -7.73 -5.28
N ILE A 123 10.70 -6.40 -5.17
CA ILE A 123 9.93 -5.61 -4.21
C ILE A 123 8.43 -5.74 -4.49
N GLN A 124 8.00 -5.55 -5.74
CA GLN A 124 6.59 -5.69 -6.11
C GLN A 124 6.06 -7.11 -5.92
N GLN A 125 6.89 -8.14 -6.16
CA GLN A 125 6.53 -9.52 -5.82
C GLN A 125 6.31 -9.69 -4.32
N MET A 126 7.23 -9.18 -3.49
CA MET A 126 7.14 -9.24 -2.04
C MET A 126 5.91 -8.49 -1.52
N ILE A 127 5.64 -7.29 -2.02
CA ILE A 127 4.43 -6.51 -1.67
C ILE A 127 3.17 -7.32 -2.00
N ASN A 128 3.12 -7.95 -3.18
CA ASN A 128 1.97 -8.74 -3.61
C ASN A 128 1.83 -10.04 -2.80
N LYS A 129 2.95 -10.66 -2.41
CA LYS A 129 2.98 -11.86 -1.56
C LYS A 129 2.36 -11.57 -0.20
N HIS A 130 2.63 -10.40 0.38
CA HIS A 130 2.09 -9.96 1.68
C HIS A 130 0.89 -9.03 1.55
N ASN A 131 0.01 -9.24 0.56
CA ASN A 131 -1.10 -8.32 0.29
C ASN A 131 -2.00 -8.05 1.52
N ASP A 132 -2.15 -9.04 2.39
CA ASP A 132 -3.03 -8.96 3.56
C ASP A 132 -2.49 -8.07 4.69
N ILE A 133 -1.19 -7.74 4.72
CA ILE A 133 -0.64 -6.88 5.77
C ILE A 133 -0.89 -5.40 5.50
N TRP A 134 -1.10 -5.02 4.25
CA TRP A 134 -1.23 -3.61 3.88
C TRP A 134 -2.60 -3.07 4.27
N ALA A 135 -2.60 -1.89 4.89
CA ALA A 135 -3.80 -1.16 5.20
C ALA A 135 -4.51 -0.72 3.92
N THR A 136 -5.81 -1.00 3.83
CA THR A 136 -6.63 -0.74 2.63
C THR A 136 -7.34 0.62 2.68
N HIS A 137 -7.51 1.20 3.87
CA HIS A 137 -8.19 2.48 4.06
C HIS A 137 -7.71 3.21 5.35
N GLU A 138 -8.15 4.45 5.53
CA GLU A 138 -7.66 5.35 6.62
C GLU A 138 -7.81 4.77 8.03
N HIS A 139 -8.92 4.06 8.30
CA HIS A 139 -9.24 3.48 9.62
C HIS A 139 -8.95 1.98 9.72
N ASP A 140 -8.11 1.45 8.82
CA ASP A 140 -7.72 0.05 8.86
C ASP A 140 -6.67 -0.12 9.97
N CYS A 141 -6.77 -1.20 10.73
CA CYS A 141 -5.86 -1.47 11.82
C CYS A 141 -5.72 -2.97 12.03
N GLY A 142 -4.62 -3.35 12.66
CA GLY A 142 -4.38 -4.73 13.03
C GLY A 142 -5.30 -5.23 14.13
N LEU A 143 -5.12 -6.51 14.46
CA LEU A 143 -5.67 -7.14 15.65
C LEU A 143 -4.65 -8.12 16.20
N ILE A 144 -3.90 -7.70 17.21
CA ILE A 144 -2.89 -8.55 17.82
C ILE A 144 -3.44 -9.26 19.06
N ASP A 145 -2.83 -10.39 19.41
CA ASP A 145 -3.15 -11.12 20.65
C ASP A 145 -2.45 -10.49 21.87
N TYR A 146 -2.83 -9.24 22.15
CA TYR A 146 -2.30 -8.46 23.26
C TYR A 146 -3.45 -7.68 23.93
N VAL A 147 -3.60 -7.87 25.24
CA VAL A 147 -4.65 -7.22 26.03
C VAL A 147 -4.00 -6.39 27.14
N VAL A 148 -4.29 -5.09 27.16
CA VAL A 148 -3.81 -4.19 28.21
C VAL A 148 -4.84 -3.98 29.32
N CYS A 149 -4.36 -3.96 30.55
CA CYS A 149 -5.12 -3.56 31.74
C CYS A 149 -4.83 -2.09 32.06
N LEU A 150 -5.86 -1.32 32.44
CA LEU A 150 -5.68 0.05 32.91
C LEU A 150 -5.80 0.07 34.43
N GLU A 151 -4.68 0.21 35.11
CA GLU A 151 -4.65 0.29 36.57
C GLU A 151 -5.10 1.66 37.08
N GLY A 152 -5.69 1.67 38.28
CA GLY A 152 -6.15 2.90 38.93
C GLY A 152 -7.60 3.27 38.61
N GLU A 153 -8.11 4.19 39.42
CA GLU A 153 -9.46 4.73 39.31
C GLU A 153 -9.47 5.95 38.37
N PRO A 154 -10.48 6.08 37.50
CA PRO A 154 -10.56 7.23 36.62
C PRO A 154 -10.96 8.50 37.40
N PRO A 155 -10.67 9.69 36.85
CA PRO A 155 -11.09 10.94 37.47
C PRO A 155 -12.62 11.11 37.39
N PRO A 156 -13.19 12.06 38.17
CA PRO A 156 -14.57 12.48 38.00
C PRO A 156 -14.87 12.94 36.56
N PRO A 157 -16.12 12.80 36.08
CA PRO A 157 -16.48 13.08 34.69
C PRO A 157 -16.24 14.54 34.31
N GLN A 158 -15.65 14.75 33.14
CA GLN A 158 -15.51 16.06 32.51
C GLN A 158 -16.65 16.30 31.52
N LYS A 159 -17.20 17.51 31.52
CA LYS A 159 -18.18 17.92 30.51
C LYS A 159 -17.52 18.02 29.14
N GLN A 160 -18.25 17.60 28.11
CA GLN A 160 -17.85 17.78 26.72
C GLN A 160 -17.66 19.26 26.41
N TYR A 161 -16.51 19.62 25.81
CA TYR A 161 -16.28 20.96 25.31
C TYR A 161 -17.19 21.27 24.12
N ARG A 162 -17.49 22.56 23.90
CA ARG A 162 -18.18 22.98 22.69
C ARG A 162 -17.34 22.61 21.47
N ILE A 163 -17.90 21.76 20.61
CA ILE A 163 -17.31 21.42 19.31
C ILE A 163 -17.82 22.43 18.27
N LYS A 164 -16.94 22.86 17.36
CA LYS A 164 -17.32 23.74 16.27
C LYS A 164 -18.17 22.97 15.25
N PRO A 165 -19.23 23.58 14.66
CA PRO A 165 -20.10 22.87 13.71
C PRO A 165 -19.36 22.22 12.53
N GLU A 166 -18.30 22.86 12.05
CA GLU A 166 -17.48 22.36 10.93
C GLU A 166 -16.75 21.06 11.27
N ALA A 167 -16.37 20.87 12.53
CA ALA A 167 -15.69 19.68 13.02
C ALA A 167 -16.68 18.59 13.45
N GLU A 168 -17.88 18.97 13.89
CA GLU A 168 -18.85 18.08 14.50
C GLU A 168 -19.29 16.98 13.54
N SER A 169 -19.70 17.34 12.32
CA SER A 169 -20.14 16.36 11.31
C SER A 169 -19.01 15.41 10.90
N ALA A 170 -17.79 15.95 10.71
CA ALA A 170 -16.64 15.15 10.30
C ALA A 170 -16.22 14.15 11.39
N VAL A 171 -16.16 14.58 12.64
CA VAL A 171 -15.79 13.70 13.76
C VAL A 171 -16.90 12.71 14.11
N HIS A 172 -18.16 13.09 13.94
CA HIS A 172 -19.28 12.16 14.10
C HIS A 172 -19.16 10.97 13.15
N GLU A 173 -18.85 11.22 11.88
CA GLU A 173 -18.65 10.16 10.90
C GLU A 173 -17.44 9.29 11.26
N ILE A 174 -16.33 9.88 11.73
CA ILE A 174 -15.18 9.10 12.22
C ILE A 174 -15.61 8.16 13.36
N VAL A 175 -16.32 8.66 14.37
CA VAL A 175 -16.77 7.83 15.50
C VAL A 175 -17.67 6.69 15.03
N LYS A 176 -18.58 6.95 14.10
CA LYS A 176 -19.45 5.93 13.50
C LYS A 176 -18.66 4.85 12.74
N GLN A 177 -17.65 5.26 11.97
CA GLN A 177 -16.76 4.34 11.27
C GLN A 177 -15.93 3.47 12.22
N LEU A 178 -15.51 4.04 13.35
CA LEU A 178 -14.82 3.29 14.42
C LEU A 178 -15.78 2.35 15.16
N GLU A 179 -17.05 2.74 15.36
CA GLU A 179 -18.08 1.91 15.98
C GLU A 179 -18.39 0.67 15.13
N ILE A 180 -18.59 0.85 13.82
CA ILE A 180 -18.82 -0.26 12.87
C ILE A 180 -17.66 -1.26 12.89
N ARG A 181 -16.43 -0.79 13.15
CA ARG A 181 -15.21 -1.62 13.19
C ARG A 181 -14.95 -2.25 14.56
N GLY A 182 -15.78 -2.01 15.57
CA GLY A 182 -15.56 -2.49 16.93
C GLY A 182 -14.31 -1.91 17.59
N ILE A 183 -13.91 -0.70 17.19
CA ILE A 183 -12.79 0.03 17.82
C ILE A 183 -13.31 0.83 19.02
N VAL A 184 -14.51 1.38 18.87
CA VAL A 184 -15.28 2.02 19.94
C VAL A 184 -16.68 1.40 20.00
N ARG A 185 -17.36 1.58 21.12
CA ARG A 185 -18.77 1.20 21.28
C ARG A 185 -19.50 2.21 22.15
N ARG A 186 -20.82 2.27 22.02
CA ARG A 186 -21.66 3.00 22.99
C ARG A 186 -21.49 2.42 24.39
N CYS A 187 -21.54 3.29 25.38
CA CYS A 187 -21.46 2.89 26.78
C CYS A 187 -22.27 3.82 27.68
N SER A 188 -22.42 3.40 28.93
CA SER A 188 -22.84 4.25 30.04
C SER A 188 -21.76 4.12 31.11
N SER A 189 -21.00 5.19 31.31
CA SER A 189 -19.86 5.27 32.21
C SER A 189 -20.03 6.44 33.17
N THR A 190 -19.57 6.23 34.41
CA THR A 190 -19.57 7.24 35.47
C THR A 190 -18.47 8.28 35.29
N THR A 191 -17.54 8.07 34.36
CA THR A 191 -16.50 9.03 33.98
C THR A 191 -16.65 9.47 32.52
N ASN A 192 -15.97 10.55 32.15
CA ASN A 192 -15.96 11.06 30.78
C ASN A 192 -14.73 11.94 30.53
N SER A 193 -14.04 11.71 29.42
CA SER A 193 -13.04 12.62 28.85
C SER A 193 -13.60 13.33 27.62
N PRO A 194 -13.40 14.65 27.48
CA PRO A 194 -14.00 15.40 26.39
C PRO A 194 -13.27 15.14 25.07
N CYS A 195 -14.05 15.03 23.99
CA CYS A 195 -13.56 15.02 22.62
C CYS A 195 -13.06 16.43 22.24
N LEU A 196 -11.91 16.48 21.58
CA LEU A 196 -11.24 17.68 21.09
C LEU A 196 -10.84 17.49 19.62
N PRO A 197 -11.72 17.77 18.65
CA PRO A 197 -11.37 17.67 17.23
C PRO A 197 -10.20 18.58 16.86
N VAL A 198 -9.19 18.03 16.17
CA VAL A 198 -8.01 18.78 15.72
C VAL A 198 -7.93 18.77 14.19
N PRO A 199 -7.73 19.91 13.52
CA PRO A 199 -7.58 19.94 12.07
C PRO A 199 -6.24 19.32 11.64
N LYS A 200 -6.25 18.55 10.56
CA LYS A 200 -5.06 18.06 9.86
C LYS A 200 -4.64 19.08 8.79
N SER A 201 -3.37 19.05 8.39
CA SER A 201 -2.83 19.90 7.32
C SER A 201 -3.54 19.71 5.96
N ASN A 202 -4.09 18.53 5.72
CA ASN A 202 -4.84 18.18 4.51
C ASN A 202 -6.33 18.59 4.57
N GLY A 203 -6.74 19.42 5.53
CA GLY A 203 -8.12 19.89 5.68
C GLY A 203 -9.10 18.89 6.32
N LYS A 204 -8.67 17.65 6.60
CA LYS A 204 -9.46 16.66 7.35
C LYS A 204 -9.41 16.93 8.86
N TRP A 205 -10.24 16.24 9.64
CA TRP A 205 -10.24 16.31 11.11
C TRP A 205 -9.65 15.04 11.74
N ARG A 206 -9.07 15.19 12.94
CA ARG A 206 -8.63 14.10 13.80
C ARG A 206 -9.52 14.07 15.04
N LEU A 207 -10.05 12.89 15.35
CA LEU A 207 -10.67 12.61 16.65
C LEU A 207 -9.56 12.51 17.69
N CYS A 208 -9.45 13.50 18.58
CA CYS A 208 -8.60 13.42 19.76
C CYS A 208 -9.48 13.44 21.02
N ILE A 209 -9.12 12.66 22.02
CA ILE A 209 -9.77 12.69 23.34
C ILE A 209 -8.79 13.30 24.33
N ASP A 210 -9.26 14.25 25.12
CA ASP A 210 -8.46 14.90 26.16
C ASP A 210 -8.37 14.01 27.41
N TYR A 211 -7.39 13.11 27.39
CA TYR A 211 -7.09 12.22 28.52
C TYR A 211 -6.17 12.86 29.57
N GLN A 212 -5.93 14.19 29.57
CA GLN A 212 -5.00 14.79 30.51
C GLN A 212 -5.33 14.51 31.99
N ARG A 213 -6.62 14.52 32.37
CA ARG A 213 -7.01 14.17 33.75
C ARG A 213 -6.84 12.69 34.05
N LEU A 214 -7.15 11.82 33.09
CA LEU A 214 -6.98 10.38 33.24
C LEU A 214 -5.49 10.03 33.38
N ASN A 215 -4.64 10.63 32.54
CA ASN A 215 -3.19 10.47 32.60
C ASN A 215 -2.55 10.92 33.93
N LYS A 216 -3.19 11.82 34.68
CA LYS A 216 -2.67 12.24 36.00
C LYS A 216 -2.89 11.18 37.08
N VAL A 217 -3.87 10.31 36.93
CA VAL A 217 -4.25 9.29 37.93
C VAL A 217 -3.77 7.89 37.55
N LEU A 218 -3.59 7.61 36.26
CA LEU A 218 -3.04 6.34 35.80
C LEU A 218 -1.55 6.24 36.20
N PRO A 219 -1.11 5.08 36.74
CA PRO A 219 0.31 4.82 36.96
C PRO A 219 1.11 5.00 35.66
N LYS A 220 2.32 5.56 35.76
CA LYS A 220 3.21 5.70 34.61
C LYS A 220 3.95 4.39 34.39
N ALA A 221 3.86 3.85 33.18
CA ALA A 221 4.74 2.80 32.73
C ALA A 221 6.17 3.34 32.64
N THR A 222 7.15 2.52 33.03
CA THR A 222 8.56 2.84 32.82
C THR A 222 8.83 2.90 31.32
N PRO A 223 9.44 3.98 30.79
CA PRO A 223 9.83 4.04 29.40
C PRO A 223 10.98 3.04 29.17
N ILE A 224 10.71 1.99 28.41
CA ILE A 224 11.72 0.98 27.99
C ILE A 224 12.35 1.35 26.64
N VAL A 225 11.75 2.32 25.92
CA VAL A 225 12.20 2.74 24.60
C VAL A 225 13.60 3.37 24.70
N ALA A 226 14.59 2.74 24.08
CA ALA A 226 15.90 3.34 23.93
C ALA A 226 15.80 4.63 23.09
N ASN A 227 16.65 5.61 23.37
CA ASN A 227 16.65 6.84 22.59
C ASN A 227 17.04 6.54 21.12
N PRO A 228 16.58 7.33 20.13
CA PRO A 228 16.87 7.07 18.72
C PRO A 228 18.37 6.95 18.41
N SER A 229 19.23 7.74 19.05
CA SER A 229 20.68 7.67 18.84
C SER A 229 21.28 6.32 19.27
N THR A 230 20.80 5.76 20.38
CA THR A 230 21.21 4.44 20.88
C THR A 230 20.71 3.35 19.96
N LEU A 231 19.47 3.43 19.47
CA LEU A 231 18.94 2.45 18.50
C LEU A 231 19.72 2.49 17.19
N LEU A 232 19.99 3.69 16.66
CA LEU A 232 20.77 3.86 15.42
C LEU A 232 22.22 3.37 15.57
N SER A 233 22.80 3.44 16.77
CA SER A 233 24.16 2.91 17.02
C SER A 233 24.24 1.38 16.98
N GLN A 234 23.11 0.67 17.02
CA GLN A 234 23.06 -0.78 16.84
C GLN A 234 23.19 -1.18 15.36
N ILE A 235 22.88 -0.25 14.45
CA ILE A 235 23.00 -0.50 13.01
C ILE A 235 24.48 -0.48 12.65
N SER A 236 24.91 -1.46 11.87
CA SER A 236 26.27 -1.49 11.37
C SER A 236 26.59 -0.29 10.48
N THR A 237 27.79 0.27 10.63
CA THR A 237 28.31 1.33 9.76
C THR A 237 28.49 0.90 8.31
N ASN A 238 28.51 -0.40 8.03
CA ASN A 238 28.64 -0.94 6.68
C ASN A 238 27.29 -1.28 6.03
N ALA A 239 26.17 -1.04 6.75
CA ALA A 239 24.83 -1.30 6.22
C ALA A 239 24.65 -0.52 4.90
N SER A 240 24.26 -1.25 3.86
CA SER A 240 24.17 -0.75 2.49
C SER A 240 22.71 -0.71 2.00
N TRP A 241 21.83 -1.46 2.65
CA TRP A 241 20.42 -1.58 2.30
C TRP A 241 19.55 -1.23 3.51
N PHE A 242 18.51 -0.43 3.26
CA PHE A 242 17.61 0.09 4.28
C PHE A 242 16.16 -0.02 3.79
N THR A 243 15.29 -0.53 4.65
CA THR A 243 13.84 -0.52 4.46
C THR A 243 13.18 0.04 5.70
N VAL A 244 12.25 0.97 5.54
CA VAL A 244 11.47 1.57 6.63
C VAL A 244 10.02 1.14 6.49
N LEU A 245 9.44 0.60 7.56
CA LEU A 245 8.04 0.18 7.60
C LEU A 245 7.30 0.98 8.68
N ASP A 246 6.15 1.56 8.33
CA ASP A 246 5.26 2.32 9.22
C ASP A 246 4.04 1.47 9.58
N ILE A 247 3.82 1.19 10.87
CA ILE A 247 2.61 0.48 11.32
C ILE A 247 1.40 1.42 11.23
N LYS A 248 0.35 0.95 10.54
CA LYS A 248 -0.90 1.68 10.42
C LYS A 248 -1.73 1.58 11.68
N ASN A 249 -2.06 2.73 12.27
CA ASN A 249 -2.97 2.83 13.41
C ASN A 249 -2.60 1.87 14.56
N GLY A 250 -1.30 1.74 14.85
CA GLY A 250 -0.72 0.71 15.73
C GLY A 250 -1.47 0.50 17.03
N PHE A 251 -1.78 1.59 17.76
CA PHE A 251 -2.49 1.51 19.05
C PHE A 251 -3.85 0.81 18.96
N TRP A 252 -4.60 0.99 17.87
CA TRP A 252 -5.91 0.36 17.71
C TRP A 252 -5.82 -1.17 17.54
N SER A 253 -4.63 -1.69 17.27
CA SER A 253 -4.39 -3.13 17.18
C SER A 253 -4.46 -3.83 18.55
N ILE A 254 -4.26 -3.09 19.64
CA ILE A 254 -4.21 -3.59 21.01
C ILE A 254 -5.60 -3.51 21.67
N LYS A 255 -6.05 -4.62 22.28
CA LYS A 255 -7.31 -4.65 23.04
C LYS A 255 -7.12 -4.04 24.42
N VAL A 256 -8.12 -3.30 24.89
CA VAL A 256 -8.24 -2.91 26.29
C VAL A 256 -9.14 -3.93 26.99
N ARG A 257 -8.68 -4.42 28.15
CA ARG A 257 -9.45 -5.34 29.01
C ARG A 257 -10.86 -4.79 29.25
N ARG A 258 -11.88 -5.65 29.07
CA ARG A 258 -13.30 -5.25 29.02
C ARG A 258 -13.74 -4.47 30.27
N GLU A 259 -13.24 -4.88 31.43
CA GLU A 259 -13.52 -4.32 32.74
C GLU A 259 -12.91 -2.93 32.94
N ASP A 260 -11.94 -2.55 32.11
CA ASP A 260 -11.26 -1.25 32.17
C ASP A 260 -11.76 -0.28 31.09
N GLN A 261 -12.45 -0.77 30.06
CA GLN A 261 -12.88 0.06 28.93
C GLN A 261 -13.70 1.27 29.39
N TRP A 262 -14.57 1.16 30.39
CA TRP A 262 -15.40 2.28 30.86
C TRP A 262 -14.59 3.51 31.32
N LYS A 263 -13.31 3.33 31.71
CA LYS A 263 -12.38 4.42 32.08
C LYS A 263 -12.02 5.32 30.90
N LEU A 264 -12.14 4.80 29.67
CA LEU A 264 -11.84 5.48 28.41
C LEU A 264 -13.07 6.15 27.78
N ALA A 265 -14.13 6.36 28.56
CA ALA A 265 -15.36 6.93 28.04
C ALA A 265 -15.17 8.38 27.58
N PHE A 266 -15.81 8.71 26.46
CA PHE A 266 -15.87 10.06 25.91
C PHE A 266 -17.27 10.33 25.33
N THR A 267 -17.61 11.61 25.16
CA THR A 267 -18.93 12.01 24.65
C THR A 267 -18.81 12.68 23.29
N MET A 268 -19.63 12.26 22.33
CA MET A 268 -19.78 12.88 21.02
C MET A 268 -21.26 12.98 20.67
N ASN A 269 -21.73 14.17 20.28
CA ASN A 269 -23.14 14.44 19.95
C ASN A 269 -24.14 13.90 20.98
N GLN A 270 -23.87 14.17 22.26
CA GLN A 270 -24.70 13.74 23.40
C GLN A 270 -24.78 12.21 23.60
N ILE A 271 -24.00 11.43 22.87
CA ILE A 271 -23.88 9.98 23.02
C ILE A 271 -22.52 9.68 23.63
N GLN A 272 -22.49 8.82 24.65
CA GLN A 272 -21.26 8.38 25.28
C GLN A 272 -20.75 7.11 24.62
N TYR A 273 -19.47 7.12 24.27
CA TYR A 273 -18.73 6.01 23.68
C TYR A 273 -17.57 5.65 24.59
N THR A 274 -17.06 4.45 24.42
CA THR A 274 -15.77 4.06 24.99
C THR A 274 -14.96 3.27 23.98
N TRP A 275 -13.64 3.28 24.16
CA TRP A 275 -12.71 2.52 23.35
C TRP A 275 -12.64 1.06 23.80
N GLU A 276 -12.76 0.16 22.85
CA GLU A 276 -12.43 -1.27 23.04
C GLU A 276 -10.94 -1.54 22.77
N ARG A 277 -10.32 -0.63 22.03
CA ARG A 277 -8.91 -0.65 21.62
C ARG A 277 -8.12 0.43 22.32
N MET A 278 -6.81 0.31 22.34
CA MET A 278 -5.99 1.33 22.99
C MET A 278 -6.08 2.66 22.22
N PRO A 279 -6.53 3.76 22.85
CA PRO A 279 -6.68 5.03 22.17
C PRO A 279 -5.37 5.81 22.09
N GLN A 280 -5.34 6.77 21.17
CA GLN A 280 -4.35 7.85 21.20
C GLN A 280 -4.61 8.77 22.41
N GLY A 281 -3.54 9.39 22.93
CA GLY A 281 -3.62 10.40 23.98
C GLY A 281 -3.41 9.88 25.41
N LEU A 282 -3.36 8.57 25.65
CA LEU A 282 -2.89 8.05 26.95
C LEU A 282 -1.36 8.12 27.01
N HIS A 283 -0.81 8.51 28.16
CA HIS A 283 0.64 8.60 28.32
C HIS A 283 1.34 7.23 28.25
N ASN A 284 0.62 6.16 28.56
CA ASN A 284 1.15 4.79 28.51
C ASN A 284 1.06 4.16 27.12
N SER A 285 0.24 4.68 26.20
CA SER A 285 -0.01 4.03 24.89
C SER A 285 1.29 3.73 24.12
N PRO A 286 2.27 4.66 24.00
CA PRO A 286 3.51 4.38 23.30
C PRO A 286 4.33 3.26 23.95
N ALA A 287 4.44 3.24 25.28
CA ALA A 287 5.23 2.24 26.01
C ALA A 287 4.59 0.85 25.98
N ILE A 288 3.26 0.77 26.00
CA ILE A 288 2.51 -0.48 25.83
C ILE A 288 2.69 -1.00 24.40
N PHE A 289 2.52 -0.11 23.41
CA PHE A 289 2.65 -0.48 22.01
C PHE A 289 4.06 -0.97 21.67
N HIS A 290 5.08 -0.24 22.11
CA HIS A 290 6.48 -0.63 21.95
C HIS A 290 6.76 -2.03 22.49
N ARG A 291 6.27 -2.36 23.70
CA ARG A 291 6.42 -3.72 24.26
C ARG A 291 5.73 -4.77 23.41
N ALA A 292 4.49 -4.52 22.98
CA ALA A 292 3.74 -5.47 22.16
C ALA A 292 4.41 -5.70 20.79
N LEU A 293 5.02 -4.65 20.22
CA LEU A 293 5.76 -4.76 18.97
C LEU A 293 7.11 -5.47 19.15
N GLU A 294 7.84 -5.15 20.22
CA GLU A 294 9.09 -5.85 20.58
C GLU A 294 8.83 -7.34 20.81
N ASP A 295 7.78 -7.71 21.55
CA ASP A 295 7.41 -9.11 21.77
C ASP A 295 7.14 -9.86 20.44
N ALA A 296 6.54 -9.17 19.46
CA ALA A 296 6.27 -9.72 18.14
C ALA A 296 7.54 -9.83 17.28
N LEU A 297 8.46 -8.86 17.37
CA LEU A 297 9.69 -8.78 16.60
C LEU A 297 10.89 -9.48 17.27
N ASN A 298 10.76 -9.92 18.53
CA ASN A 298 11.80 -10.59 19.30
C ASN A 298 12.53 -11.72 18.55
N PRO A 299 11.89 -12.53 17.67
CA PRO A 299 12.61 -13.52 16.87
C PRO A 299 13.65 -12.94 15.90
N LEU A 300 13.57 -11.65 15.56
CA LEU A 300 14.35 -10.97 14.52
C LEU A 300 15.27 -9.88 15.07
N THR A 301 14.94 -9.26 16.21
CA THR A 301 15.71 -8.14 16.79
C THR A 301 17.08 -8.54 17.33
N GLY A 302 17.27 -9.82 17.69
CA GLY A 302 18.56 -10.34 18.18
C GLY A 302 19.72 -10.31 17.17
N THR A 303 19.44 -10.03 15.89
CA THR A 303 20.45 -9.96 14.81
C THR A 303 21.12 -8.60 14.69
N GLY A 304 20.58 -7.54 15.31
CA GLY A 304 21.05 -6.16 15.15
C GLY A 304 20.64 -5.49 13.82
N ASN A 305 19.99 -6.23 12.90
CA ASN A 305 19.58 -5.76 11.59
C ASN A 305 18.15 -5.18 11.57
N VAL A 306 17.37 -5.41 12.62
CA VAL A 306 16.00 -4.89 12.74
C VAL A 306 15.92 -4.08 14.02
N ILE A 307 15.70 -2.78 13.89
CA ILE A 307 15.41 -1.89 15.00
C ILE A 307 14.03 -1.29 14.84
N HIS A 308 13.41 -0.88 15.93
CA HIS A 308 12.12 -0.22 15.86
C HIS A 308 12.02 0.91 16.90
N TYR A 309 11.27 1.95 16.54
CA TYR A 309 11.01 3.09 17.40
C TYR A 309 9.52 3.44 17.36
N VAL A 310 8.81 3.03 18.41
CA VAL A 310 7.34 3.15 18.50
C VAL A 310 6.66 2.47 17.30
N ASP A 311 6.21 3.21 16.29
CA ASP A 311 5.47 2.71 15.13
C ASP A 311 6.36 2.46 13.89
N ASP A 312 7.61 2.97 13.91
CA ASP A 312 8.55 2.87 12.80
C ASP A 312 9.49 1.68 12.99
N ILE A 313 9.61 0.84 11.97
CA ILE A 313 10.54 -0.30 11.93
C ILE A 313 11.57 0.00 10.86
N LEU A 314 12.84 -0.13 11.19
CA LEU A 314 13.95 -0.02 10.25
C LEU A 314 14.65 -1.37 10.14
N VAL A 315 14.71 -1.88 8.92
CA VAL A 315 15.53 -3.03 8.54
C VAL A 315 16.78 -2.49 7.85
N ALA A 316 17.95 -2.84 8.35
CA ALA A 316 19.24 -2.43 7.82
C ALA A 316 20.15 -3.66 7.69
N THR A 317 20.68 -3.91 6.50
CA THR A 317 21.57 -5.05 6.26
C THR A 317 22.80 -4.67 5.46
N GLU A 318 23.85 -5.47 5.64
CA GLU A 318 25.04 -5.48 4.79
C GLU A 318 24.90 -6.54 3.68
N GLY A 319 25.81 -6.52 2.70
CA GLY A 319 25.91 -7.59 1.70
C GLY A 319 24.95 -7.43 0.53
N SER A 320 24.33 -8.53 0.12
CA SER A 320 23.54 -8.57 -1.12
C SER A 320 22.13 -7.99 -0.93
N PHE A 321 21.56 -7.49 -2.03
CA PHE A 321 20.18 -7.03 -2.06
C PHE A 321 19.18 -8.17 -1.79
N ASP A 322 19.49 -9.38 -2.23
CA ASP A 322 18.62 -10.55 -2.05
C ASP A 322 18.53 -10.96 -0.57
N ASP A 323 19.64 -10.90 0.16
CA ASP A 323 19.66 -11.14 1.62
C ASP A 323 18.81 -10.09 2.36
N HIS A 324 18.88 -8.82 1.92
CA HIS A 324 18.04 -7.75 2.47
C HIS A 324 16.55 -8.06 2.25
N LEU A 325 16.16 -8.40 1.02
CA LEU A 325 14.77 -8.72 0.69
C LEU A 325 14.26 -9.94 1.47
N GLN A 326 15.10 -10.95 1.70
CA GLN A 326 14.72 -12.10 2.52
C GLN A 326 14.40 -11.67 3.96
N LEU A 327 15.23 -10.82 4.57
CA LEU A 327 14.96 -10.32 5.92
C LEU A 327 13.69 -9.47 5.97
N VAL A 328 13.46 -8.61 4.98
CA VAL A 328 12.22 -7.81 4.90
C VAL A 328 11.01 -8.73 4.75
N ASP A 329 11.09 -9.78 3.94
CA ASP A 329 10.04 -10.79 3.79
C ASP A 329 9.72 -11.50 5.12
N GLU A 330 10.73 -11.85 5.90
CA GLU A 330 10.59 -12.44 7.24
C GLU A 330 9.95 -11.47 8.24
N VAL A 331 10.33 -10.19 8.20
CA VAL A 331 9.72 -9.12 9.02
C VAL A 331 8.24 -8.95 8.67
N LEU A 332 7.91 -8.83 7.37
CA LEU A 332 6.52 -8.72 6.91
C LEU A 332 5.69 -9.94 7.33
N LEU A 333 6.24 -11.15 7.17
CA LEU A 333 5.57 -12.39 7.59
C LEU A 333 5.31 -12.40 9.10
N THR A 334 6.28 -11.98 9.90
CA THR A 334 6.20 -11.97 11.37
C THR A 334 5.14 -10.98 11.86
N LEU A 335 5.15 -9.76 11.32
CA LEU A 335 4.16 -8.73 11.62
C LEU A 335 2.75 -9.14 11.18
N GLY A 336 2.62 -9.74 9.99
CA GLY A 336 1.35 -10.24 9.47
C GLY A 336 0.77 -11.36 10.34
N LYS A 337 1.61 -12.31 10.77
CA LYS A 337 1.20 -13.38 11.72
C LYS A 337 0.79 -12.85 13.08
N ALA A 338 1.50 -11.84 13.59
CA ALA A 338 1.13 -11.18 14.84
C ALA A 338 -0.19 -10.41 14.73
N GLY A 339 -0.60 -10.03 13.51
CA GLY A 339 -1.86 -9.37 13.21
C GLY A 339 -1.75 -7.86 13.00
N PHE A 340 -0.55 -7.31 12.80
CA PHE A 340 -0.36 -5.89 12.49
C PHE A 340 -0.78 -5.54 11.06
N LYS A 341 -0.99 -4.24 10.82
CA LYS A 341 -1.20 -3.67 9.48
C LYS A 341 -0.16 -2.59 9.19
N LEU A 342 0.31 -2.52 7.95
CA LEU A 342 1.33 -1.56 7.52
C LEU A 342 0.78 -0.51 6.56
N ASN A 343 1.42 0.64 6.54
CA ASN A 343 1.06 1.74 5.66
C ASN A 343 1.82 1.68 4.34
N LYS A 344 1.15 1.24 3.28
CA LYS A 344 1.76 1.05 1.95
C LYS A 344 2.32 2.33 1.33
N GLU A 345 1.72 3.49 1.58
CA GLU A 345 2.17 4.77 1.00
C GLU A 345 3.46 5.31 1.64
N LYS A 346 3.85 4.75 2.79
CA LYS A 346 5.04 5.16 3.55
C LYS A 346 6.07 4.03 3.68
N ALA A 347 5.79 2.87 3.10
CA ALA A 347 6.64 1.68 3.14
C ALA A 347 7.51 1.58 1.89
#